data_AF-A0A2E6BED4-F1
#
_entry.id   AF-A0A2E6BED4-F1
#
_cell.length_a   1.000
_cell.length_b   1.000
_cell.length_c   1.000
_cell.angle_alpha   90.00
_cell.angle_beta   90.00
_cell.angle_gamma   90.00
#
_symmetry.space_group_name_H-M   'P 1'
#
loop_
_entity.id
_entity.type
_entity.pdbx_description
1 polymer ?
#
loop_
_entity_poly.entity_id
_entity_poly.type
_entity_poly.pdbx_seq_one_letter_code
_entity_poly.pdbx_strand_id
1 'polypeptide(L)'
;MTLRAANKDSEITDHTWDGLIRIALKYQGRMGRYHNIRYDRKHLYIVLNVRQLASILVDKKIISSWPAGFTRLTTIEEAVIREFKKLHGKTHLDT
;
A
#
# COMPACT_ATOMS: atom_id res chain seq x y z
N MET A 1 0.73 0.06 -36.84
CA MET A 1 0.87 0.48 -35.42
C MET A 1 0.99 -0.81 -34.60
N THR A 2 2.14 -1.03 -33.96
CA THR A 2 2.66 -2.36 -33.64
C THR A 2 2.29 -2.84 -32.23
N LEU A 3 1.70 -4.04 -32.15
CA LEU A 3 1.31 -4.79 -30.94
C LEU A 3 2.35 -4.85 -29.80
N ARG A 4 3.63 -4.55 -30.07
CA ARG A 4 4.72 -4.57 -29.07
C ARG A 4 4.64 -3.46 -28.02
N ALA A 5 4.07 -2.30 -28.35
CA ALA A 5 3.96 -1.19 -27.38
C ALA A 5 2.91 -1.49 -26.29
N ALA A 6 1.75 -2.05 -26.69
CA ALA A 6 0.68 -2.41 -25.78
C ALA A 6 1.10 -3.44 -24.71
N ASN A 7 1.97 -4.41 -25.06
CA ASN A 7 2.48 -5.40 -24.11
C ASN A 7 3.48 -4.85 -23.08
N LYS A 8 4.20 -3.76 -23.40
CA LYS A 8 5.14 -3.13 -22.45
C LYS A 8 4.40 -2.30 -21.41
N ASP A 9 3.33 -1.61 -21.82
CA ASP A 9 2.51 -0.79 -20.92
C ASP A 9 1.72 -1.64 -19.92
N SER A 10 1.29 -2.85 -20.32
CA SER A 10 0.71 -3.83 -19.40
C SER A 10 1.73 -4.36 -18.40
N GLU A 11 2.96 -4.66 -18.85
CA GLU A 11 4.02 -5.18 -17.99
C GLU A 11 4.44 -4.16 -16.91
N ILE A 12 4.58 -2.87 -17.27
CA ILE A 12 4.85 -1.80 -16.30
C ILE A 12 3.71 -1.67 -15.29
N THR A 13 2.46 -1.74 -15.75
CA THR A 13 1.28 -1.68 -14.89
C THR A 13 1.30 -2.83 -13.88
N ASP A 14 1.50 -4.06 -14.34
CA ASP A 14 1.47 -5.26 -13.50
C ASP A 14 2.60 -5.26 -12.46
N HIS A 15 3.84 -4.96 -12.87
CA HIS A 15 4.97 -4.85 -11.95
C HIS A 15 4.80 -3.73 -10.93
N THR A 16 4.19 -2.62 -11.32
CA THR A 16 3.93 -1.50 -10.41
C THR A 16 2.91 -1.91 -9.35
N TRP A 17 1.81 -2.56 -9.75
CA TRP A 17 0.82 -3.08 -8.81
C TRP A 17 1.42 -4.11 -7.85
N ASP A 18 2.20 -5.07 -8.34
CA ASP A 18 2.88 -6.06 -7.49
C ASP A 18 3.87 -5.38 -6.54
N GLY A 19 4.63 -4.40 -7.02
CA GLY A 19 5.55 -3.60 -6.22
C GLY A 19 4.86 -2.87 -5.07
N LEU A 20 3.75 -2.17 -5.35
CA LEU A 20 2.96 -1.47 -4.33
C LEU A 20 2.44 -2.46 -3.27
N ILE A 21 1.86 -3.58 -3.69
CA ILE A 21 1.34 -4.61 -2.76
C ILE A 21 2.45 -5.19 -1.90
N ARG A 22 3.61 -5.53 -2.48
CA ARG A 22 4.76 -6.05 -1.73
C ARG A 22 5.30 -5.06 -0.71
N ILE A 23 5.35 -3.77 -1.05
CA ILE A 23 5.74 -2.73 -0.10
C ILE A 23 4.75 -2.70 1.07
N ALA A 24 3.44 -2.69 0.80
CA ALA A 24 2.42 -2.70 1.84
C ALA A 24 2.54 -3.93 2.76
N LEU A 25 2.66 -5.13 2.19
CA LEU A 25 2.85 -6.38 2.94
C LEU A 25 4.13 -6.37 3.78
N LYS A 26 5.24 -5.84 3.24
CA LYS A 26 6.52 -5.74 3.96
C LYS A 26 6.39 -4.89 5.23
N TYR A 27 5.64 -3.80 5.18
CA TYR A 27 5.48 -2.91 6.35
C TYR A 27 4.38 -3.38 7.30
N GLN A 28 3.33 -4.04 6.80
CA GLN A 28 2.38 -4.77 7.64
C GLN A 28 3.12 -5.79 8.51
N GLY A 29 3.97 -6.66 7.92
CA GLY A 29 4.71 -7.68 8.67
C GLY A 29 5.78 -7.13 9.63
N ARG A 30 5.99 -5.80 9.69
CA ARG A 30 6.91 -5.14 10.63
C ARG A 30 6.19 -4.48 11.82
N MET A 31 4.86 -4.44 11.79
CA MET A 31 4.07 -3.94 12.91
C MET A 31 4.34 -4.72 14.19
N GLY A 32 4.51 -4.01 15.31
CA GLY A 32 4.72 -4.61 16.62
C GLY A 32 6.08 -5.27 16.81
N ARG A 33 6.91 -5.38 15.77
CA ARG A 33 8.23 -6.05 15.87
C ARG A 33 9.14 -5.45 16.94
N TYR A 34 9.08 -4.13 17.10
CA TYR A 34 9.92 -3.39 18.04
C TYR A 34 9.14 -2.86 19.25
N HIS A 35 7.82 -3.13 19.34
CA HIS A 35 6.91 -2.63 20.38
C HIS A 35 7.09 -1.14 20.71
N ASN A 36 7.40 -0.34 19.68
CA ASN A 36 7.69 1.07 19.84
C ASN A 36 6.74 1.88 18.98
N ILE A 37 5.94 2.71 19.66
CA ILE A 37 4.86 3.47 19.04
C ILE A 37 5.32 4.33 17.86
N ARG A 38 6.52 4.93 17.93
CA ARG A 38 7.05 5.78 16.87
C ARG A 38 7.38 4.98 15.61
N TYR A 39 7.98 3.80 15.78
CA TYR A 39 8.31 2.92 14.65
C TYR A 39 7.07 2.29 14.05
N ASP A 40 6.13 1.84 14.87
CA ASP A 40 4.87 1.26 14.40
C ASP A 40 4.02 2.30 13.67
N ARG A 41 3.96 3.54 14.19
CA ARG A 41 3.27 4.66 13.52
C ARG A 41 3.88 4.96 12.16
N LYS A 42 5.22 4.90 12.03
CA LYS A 42 5.91 5.03 10.73
C LYS A 42 5.48 3.93 9.75
N HIS A 43 5.43 2.67 10.18
CA HIS A 43 5.02 1.55 9.32
C HIS A 43 3.57 1.70 8.85
N LEU A 44 2.67 2.09 9.75
CA LEU A 44 1.27 2.38 9.45
C LEU A 44 1.15 3.48 8.37
N TYR A 45 1.85 4.61 8.53
CA TYR A 45 1.79 5.69 7.53
C TYR A 45 2.35 5.29 6.17
N ILE A 46 3.38 4.43 6.12
CA ILE A 46 3.88 3.94 4.84
C ILE A 46 2.79 3.16 4.10
N VAL A 47 2.02 2.32 4.79
CA VAL A 47 0.95 1.54 4.17
C VAL A 47 -0.17 2.45 3.66
N LEU A 48 -0.62 3.42 4.47
CA LEU A 48 -1.59 4.44 4.05
C LEU A 48 -1.13 5.18 2.78
N ASN A 49 0.13 5.61 2.78
CA ASN A 49 0.71 6.34 1.65
C ASN A 49 0.85 5.49 0.38
N VAL A 50 1.03 4.17 0.50
CA VAL A 50 1.08 3.26 -0.67
C VAL A 50 -0.26 3.21 -1.39
N ARG A 51 -1.39 3.14 -0.66
CA ARG A 51 -2.72 3.19 -1.28
C ARG A 51 -2.98 4.54 -1.93
N GLN A 52 -2.61 5.63 -1.27
CA GLN A 52 -2.74 6.97 -1.84
C GLN A 52 -1.88 7.12 -3.12
N LEU A 53 -0.65 6.59 -3.10
CA LEU A 53 0.22 6.56 -4.27
C LEU A 53 -0.42 5.80 -5.43
N ALA A 54 -1.01 4.62 -5.18
CA ALA A 54 -1.72 3.85 -6.22
C ALA A 54 -2.83 4.69 -6.89
N SER A 55 -3.59 5.44 -6.09
CA SER A 55 -4.64 6.34 -6.59
C SER A 55 -4.05 7.43 -7.48
N ILE A 56 -2.98 8.10 -7.02
CA ILE A 56 -2.29 9.15 -7.79
C ILE A 56 -1.73 8.61 -9.12
N LEU A 57 -1.16 7.40 -9.13
CA LEU A 57 -0.60 6.81 -10.34
C LEU A 57 -1.68 6.49 -11.38
N VAL A 58 -2.85 6.02 -10.95
CA VAL A 58 -4.01 5.78 -11.83
C VAL A 58 -4.60 7.09 -12.32
N ASP A 59 -4.80 8.08 -11.45
CA ASP A 59 -5.35 9.39 -11.81
C ASP A 59 -4.47 10.13 -12.82
N LYS A 60 -3.14 10.02 -12.65
CA LYS A 60 -2.14 10.57 -13.58
C LYS A 60 -1.93 9.73 -14.84
N LYS A 61 -2.68 8.64 -15.02
CA LYS A 61 -2.57 7.70 -16.15
C LYS A 61 -1.16 7.10 -16.32
N ILE A 62 -0.41 6.97 -15.22
CA ILE A 62 0.92 6.34 -15.23
C ILE A 62 0.79 4.82 -15.31
N ILE A 63 -0.24 4.26 -14.65
CA ILE A 63 -0.60 2.84 -14.73
C ILE A 63 -2.10 2.68 -14.97
N SER A 64 -2.53 1.53 -15.49
CA SER A 64 -3.96 1.25 -15.63
C SER A 64 -4.61 0.92 -14.28
N SER A 65 -5.89 1.28 -14.14
CA SER A 65 -6.68 0.96 -12.95
C SER A 65 -6.84 -0.55 -12.77
N TRP A 66 -6.62 -1.03 -11.56
CA TRP A 66 -6.86 -2.43 -11.17
C TRP A 66 -7.68 -2.48 -9.87
N PRO A 67 -9.01 -2.67 -9.95
CA PRO A 67 -9.89 -2.66 -8.77
C PRO A 67 -9.49 -3.67 -7.70
N ALA A 68 -9.07 -4.87 -8.10
CA ALA A 68 -8.60 -5.89 -7.15
C ALA A 68 -7.33 -5.47 -6.39
N GLY A 69 -6.44 -4.70 -7.04
CA GLY A 69 -5.27 -4.10 -6.41
C GLY A 69 -5.64 -3.11 -5.32
N PHE A 70 -6.59 -2.21 -5.59
CA PHE A 70 -7.12 -1.28 -4.60
C PHE A 70 -7.80 -1.99 -3.42
N THR A 71 -8.62 -3.01 -3.68
CA THR A 71 -9.24 -3.82 -2.62
C THR A 71 -8.16 -4.44 -1.73
N ARG A 72 -7.12 -5.03 -2.33
CA ARG A 72 -6.03 -5.66 -1.58
C ARG A 72 -5.25 -4.66 -0.73
N LEU A 73 -4.92 -3.49 -1.27
CA LEU A 73 -4.26 -2.42 -0.51
C LEU A 73 -5.14 -1.91 0.65
N THR A 74 -6.44 -1.79 0.43
CA THR A 74 -7.42 -1.40 1.45
C THR A 74 -7.49 -2.42 2.59
N THR A 75 -7.55 -3.71 2.26
CA THR A 75 -7.54 -4.78 3.26
C THR A 75 -6.26 -4.77 4.09
N ILE A 76 -5.11 -4.54 3.45
CA ILE A 76 -3.84 -4.42 4.17
C ILE A 76 -3.88 -3.22 5.11
N GLU A 77 -4.25 -2.04 4.62
CA GLU A 77 -4.39 -0.80 5.41
C GLU A 77 -5.26 -0.99 6.67
N GLU A 78 -6.46 -1.55 6.52
CA GLU A 78 -7.36 -1.83 7.63
C GLU A 78 -6.75 -2.79 8.66
N ALA A 79 -5.99 -3.79 8.20
CA ALA A 79 -5.30 -4.71 9.09
C ALA A 79 -4.22 -3.99 9.93
N VAL A 80 -3.43 -3.10 9.31
CA VAL A 80 -2.37 -2.36 10.01
C VAL A 80 -2.93 -1.36 11.02
N ILE A 81 -4.03 -0.68 10.67
CA ILE A 81 -4.73 0.25 11.58
C ILE A 81 -5.27 -0.51 12.79
N ARG A 82 -5.91 -1.66 12.56
CA ARG A 82 -6.46 -2.52 13.61
C ARG A 82 -5.36 -3.04 14.53
N GLU A 83 -4.24 -3.47 13.96
CA GLU A 83 -3.08 -3.97 14.71
C GLU A 83 -2.42 -2.87 15.53
N PHE A 84 -2.22 -1.67 14.95
CA PHE A 84 -1.71 -0.51 15.69
C PHE A 84 -2.61 -0.16 16.88
N LYS A 85 -3.94 -0.12 16.67
CA LYS A 85 -4.91 0.14 17.74
C LYS A 85 -4.86 -0.92 18.84
N LYS A 86 -4.71 -2.20 18.45
CA LYS A 86 -4.56 -3.31 19.39
C LYS A 86 -3.29 -3.20 20.23
N LEU A 87 -2.16 -2.83 19.63
CA LEU A 87 -0.86 -2.74 20.31
C LEU A 87 -0.76 -1.54 21.25
N HIS A 88 -1.28 -0.39 20.83
CA HIS A 88 -1.03 0.88 21.52
C HIS A 88 -2.26 1.45 22.24
N GLY A 89 -3.43 0.83 22.10
CA GLY A 89 -4.69 1.30 22.71
C GLY A 89 -5.20 2.64 22.18
N LYS A 90 -4.56 3.18 21.15
CA LYS A 90 -4.81 4.50 20.56
C LYS A 90 -5.03 4.40 19.06
N THR A 91 -5.72 5.36 18.49
CA THR A 91 -5.73 5.55 17.04
C THR A 91 -4.41 6.14 16.57
N HIS A 92 -4.13 6.01 15.27
CA HIS A 92 -2.95 6.63 14.68
C HIS A 92 -3.06 8.16 14.57
N LEU A 93 -4.24 8.73 14.83
CA LEU A 93 -4.53 10.16 14.85
C LEU A 93 -4.36 10.76 16.25
N ASP A 94 -4.37 9.93 17.29
CA ASP A 94 -4.21 10.38 18.68
C ASP A 94 -2.74 10.76 18.89
N THR A 95 -2.50 12.07 19.04
CA THR A 95 -1.18 12.64 19.30
C THR A 95 -0.80 12.50 20.77
#